data_AF-A0A2D8TSF3-F1
#
_entry.id   AF-A0A2D8TSF3-F1
#
_cell.length_a   1.000
_cell.length_b   1.000
_cell.length_c   1.000
_cell.angle_alpha   90.00
_cell.angle_beta   90.00
_cell.angle_gamma   90.00
#
_symmetry.space_group_name_H-M   'P 1'
#
loop_
_entity.id
_entity.type
_entity.pdbx_description
1 polymer ?
#
loop_
_entity_poly.entity_id
_entity_poly.type
_entity_poly.pdbx_seq_one_letter_code
_entity_poly.pdbx_strand_id
1 'polypeptide(L)' 'DYPQDTGFGLKSWRKVTSETSSFFIESDVAMWMGWVLFTSKDGNVLRVDKSFGYKRAAKGGLKLVLHHSSLPYEA' A
#
# COMPACT_ATOMS: atom_id res chain seq x y z
N ASP A 1 -20.34 9.86 -14.21
CA ASP A 1 -19.16 9.23 -14.81
C ASP A 1 -17.94 10.13 -14.73
N TYR A 2 -16.76 9.54 -14.54
CA TYR A 2 -15.46 10.24 -14.48
C TYR A 2 -14.59 9.78 -15.66
N PRO A 3 -14.84 10.28 -16.89
CA PRO A 3 -14.23 9.72 -18.10
C PRO A 3 -12.72 9.95 -18.21
N GLN A 4 -12.16 10.87 -17.41
CA GLN A 4 -10.72 11.13 -17.33
C GLN A 4 -10.05 10.37 -16.19
N ASP A 5 -10.80 9.60 -15.39
CA ASP A 5 -10.22 8.77 -14.35
C ASP A 5 -9.55 7.55 -15.00
N THR A 6 -8.24 7.66 -15.20
CA THR A 6 -7.37 6.53 -15.55
C THR A 6 -6.65 5.98 -14.33
N GLY A 7 -7.21 6.21 -13.14
CA GLY A 7 -6.59 6.04 -11.84
C GLY A 7 -6.11 4.62 -11.57
N PHE A 8 -5.18 4.52 -10.61
CA PHE A 8 -4.48 3.28 -10.28
C PHE A 8 -5.42 2.12 -9.93
N GLY A 9 -6.54 2.41 -9.25
CA GLY A 9 -7.53 1.40 -8.85
C GLY A 9 -8.25 0.73 -10.04
N LEU A 10 -8.29 1.37 -11.20
CA LEU A 10 -9.01 0.88 -12.39
C LEU A 10 -8.18 -0.09 -13.24
N LYS A 11 -6.88 -0.25 -12.93
CA LYS A 11 -5.92 -1.01 -13.76
C LYS A 11 -6.05 -2.54 -13.71
N SER A 12 -7.16 -3.08 -13.18
CA SER A 12 -7.50 -4.52 -13.22
C SER A 12 -6.36 -5.46 -12.79
N TRP A 13 -5.72 -5.14 -11.67
CA TRP A 13 -4.63 -5.95 -11.09
C TRP A 13 -5.11 -7.38 -10.82
N ARG A 14 -4.33 -8.38 -11.25
CA ARG A 14 -4.61 -9.80 -11.09
C ARG A 14 -3.98 -10.41 -9.86
N LYS A 15 -2.84 -9.87 -9.43
CA LYS A 15 -2.12 -10.33 -8.25
C LYS A 15 -1.53 -9.13 -7.53
N VAL A 16 -1.59 -9.18 -6.21
CA VAL A 16 -0.97 -8.19 -5.32
C VAL A 16 -0.18 -8.98 -4.28
N THR A 17 1.12 -8.77 -4.21
CA THR A 17 2.00 -9.34 -3.18
C THR A 17 2.76 -8.24 -2.47
N SER A 18 3.14 -8.47 -1.22
CA SER A 18 3.91 -7.50 -0.44
C SER A 18 5.22 -8.10 0.03
N GLU A 19 6.28 -7.30 -0.01
CA GLU A 19 7.58 -7.62 0.57
C GLU A 19 7.81 -6.65 1.73
N THR A 20 7.86 -7.18 2.94
CA THR A 20 8.07 -6.37 4.14
C THR A 20 9.53 -5.96 4.21
N SER A 21 9.79 -4.66 4.30
CA SER A 21 11.12 -4.15 4.62
C SER A 21 11.29 -4.10 6.13
N SER A 22 10.36 -3.46 6.83
CA SER A 22 10.39 -3.35 8.29
C SER A 22 9.02 -3.02 8.86
N PHE A 23 8.90 -3.19 10.17
CA PHE A 23 7.78 -2.68 10.95
C PHE A 23 8.29 -2.01 12.22
N PHE A 24 7.51 -1.06 12.71
CA PHE A 24 7.76 -0.33 13.94
C PHE A 24 6.48 -0.33 14.76
N ILE A 25 6.58 -0.65 16.05
CA ILE A 25 5.43 -0.66 16.96
C ILE A 25 5.84 0.09 18.23
N GLU A 26 5.10 1.13 18.55
CA GLU A 26 5.28 1.91 19.77
C GLU A 26 3.92 2.29 20.35
N SER A 27 3.68 1.92 21.60
CA SER A 27 2.40 2.13 22.30
C SER A 27 1.19 1.65 21.48
N ASP A 28 0.37 2.58 21.00
CA ASP A 28 -0.85 2.35 20.27
C ASP A 28 -0.69 2.56 18.76
N VAL A 29 0.54 2.76 18.27
CA VAL A 29 0.85 2.95 16.85
C VAL A 29 1.69 1.80 16.32
N ALA A 30 1.31 1.29 15.15
CA ALA A 30 2.10 0.35 14.37
C ALA A 30 2.30 0.90 12.96
N MET A 31 3.53 0.91 12.48
CA MET A 31 3.88 1.27 11.11
C MET A 31 4.47 0.05 10.40
N TRP A 32 4.08 -0.14 9.15
CA TRP A 32 4.65 -1.11 8.24
C TRP A 32 5.18 -0.37 7.02
N MET A 33 6.35 -0.78 6.56
CA MET A 33 6.98 -0.29 5.35
C MET A 33 7.48 -1.44 4.50
N GLY A 34 7.36 -1.29 3.20
CA GLY A 34 7.86 -2.27 2.25
C GLY A 34 7.40 -1.98 0.84
N TRP A 35 7.55 -2.99 0.00
CA TRP A 35 7.07 -2.95 -1.37
C TRP A 35 5.74 -3.67 -1.50
N VAL A 36 4.92 -3.16 -2.42
CA VAL A 36 3.78 -3.92 -2.94
C VAL A 36 3.97 -4.06 -4.44
N LEU A 37 3.85 -5.29 -4.92
CA LEU A 37 3.98 -5.66 -6.31
C LEU A 37 2.58 -5.93 -6.87
N PHE A 38 2.21 -5.20 -7.91
CA PHE A 38 0.93 -5.30 -8.61
C PHE A 38 1.16 -5.94 -9.98
N THR A 39 0.59 -7.12 -10.21
CA THR A 39 0.64 -7.78 -11.51
C THR A 39 -0.62 -7.45 -12.30
N SER A 40 -0.45 -6.90 -13.50
CA SER A 40 -1.54 -6.59 -14.43
C SER A 40 -2.11 -7.85 -15.11
N LYS A 41 -3.20 -7.68 -15.86
CA LYS A 41 -3.78 -8.75 -16.69
C LYS A 41 -2.81 -9.29 -17.75
N ASP A 42 -1.85 -8.48 -18.20
CA ASP A 42 -0.88 -8.81 -19.24
C ASP A 42 0.41 -9.40 -18.63
N GLY A 43 0.44 -9.66 -17.33
CA GLY A 43 1.59 -10.22 -16.62
C GLY A 43 2.64 -9.19 -16.19
N ASN A 44 2.55 -7.93 -16.64
CA ASN A 44 3.47 -6.87 -16.20
C ASN A 44 3.38 -6.63 -14.70
N VAL A 45 4.52 -6.48 -14.03
CA VAL A 45 4.63 -6.25 -12.59
C VAL A 45 5.05 -4.80 -12.34
N LEU A 46 4.25 -4.08 -11.56
CA LEU A 46 4.57 -2.75 -11.06
C LEU A 46 4.89 -2.84 -9.57
N ARG A 47 6.06 -2.33 -9.19
CA ARG A 47 6.48 -2.21 -7.79
C ARG A 47 6.21 -0.79 -7.30
N VAL A 48 5.66 -0.67 -6.10
CA VAL A 48 5.45 0.63 -5.42
C VAL A 48 6.02 0.58 -4.01
N ASP A 49 6.55 1.70 -3.55
CA ASP A 49 6.87 1.93 -2.14
C ASP A 49 5.57 2.16 -1.38
N LYS A 50 5.41 1.47 -0.25
CA LYS A 50 4.20 1.56 0.57
C LYS A 50 4.55 1.72 2.04
N SER A 51 3.79 2.63 2.67
CA SER A 51 3.77 2.80 4.11
C SER A 51 2.33 2.74 4.60
N PHE A 52 2.08 1.86 5.57
CA PHE A 52 0.82 1.80 6.30
C PHE A 52 1.08 2.12 7.76
N GLY A 53 0.28 3.04 8.32
CA GLY A 53 0.27 3.32 9.75
C GLY A 53 -1.09 2.99 10.33
N TYR A 54 -1.08 2.27 11.44
CA TYR A 54 -2.25 1.84 12.18
C TYR A 54 -2.21 2.44 13.58
N LYS A 55 -3.35 2.93 14.05
CA LYS A 55 -3.57 3.29 15.45
C LYS A 55 -4.55 2.31 16.10
N ARG A 56 -4.25 1.84 17.30
CA ARG A 56 -5.15 1.03 18.11
C ARG A 56 -6.30 1.91 18.60
N ALA A 57 -7.50 1.61 18.17
CA ALA A 57 -8.74 2.22 18.63
C ALA A 57 -9.23 1.56 19.92
N ALA A 58 -10.29 2.14 20.50
CA ALA A 58 -11.00 1.56 21.62
C ALA A 58 -11.39 0.09 21.35
N LYS A 59 -11.38 -0.73 22.40
CA LYS A 59 -11.65 -2.17 22.33
C LYS A 59 -10.63 -2.97 21.50
N GLY A 60 -9.46 -2.42 21.23
CA GLY A 60 -8.33 -3.14 20.61
C GLY A 60 -8.36 -3.23 19.09
N GLY A 61 -9.36 -2.67 18.40
CA GLY A 61 -9.40 -2.65 16.94
C GLY A 61 -8.30 -1.78 16.35
N LEU A 62 -7.79 -2.11 15.16
CA LEU A 62 -6.82 -1.27 14.45
C LEU A 62 -7.53 -0.36 13.44
N LYS A 63 -7.08 0.89 13.34
CA LYS A 63 -7.55 1.86 12.34
C LYS A 63 -6.37 2.31 11.50
N LEU A 64 -6.54 2.29 10.18
CA LEU A 64 -5.54 2.83 9.27
C LEU A 64 -5.56 4.37 9.37
N VAL A 65 -4.45 4.96 9.81
CA VAL A 65 -4.28 6.41 9.99
C VAL A 65 -3.23 7.00 9.04
N LEU A 66 -2.48 6.14 8.34
CA LEU A 66 -1.56 6.51 7.27
C LEU A 66 -1.66 5.47 6.14
N HIS A 67 -1.86 5.94 4.92
CA HIS A 67 -1.71 5.15 3.70
C HIS A 67 -0.92 6.00 2.70
N HIS A 68 0.35 5.66 2.52
CA HIS A 68 1.20 6.28 1.52
C HIS A 68 1.60 5.25 0.47
N SER A 69 1.59 5.67 -0.79
CA SER A 69 1.96 4.84 -1.93
C SER A 69 2.60 5.72 -3.00
N SER A 70 3.79 5.33 -3.45
CA SER A 70 4.51 6.05 -4.50
C SER A 70 5.22 5.07 -5.42
N LEU A 71 5.50 5.52 -6.64
CA LEU A 71 6.51 4.84 -7.46
C LEU A 71 7.88 5.02 -6.80
N PRO A 72 8.77 4.02 -6.86
CA PRO A 72 10.14 4.18 -6.40
C PRO A 72 10.80 5.36 -7.11
N TYR A 73 11.67 6.07 -6.39
CA TYR A 73 12.44 7.16 -6.99
C TYR A 73 13.35 6.62 -8.11
N GLU A 74 13.35 7.34 -9.24
CA GLU A 74 14.31 7.16 -10.33
C GLU A 74 15.18 8.42 -10.39
N ALA A 75 16.50 8.25 -10.34
CA ALA A 75 17.49 9.32 -10.25
C ALA A 75 17.83 9.95 -11.60
#